data_AF-A0A937D0A8-F1
#
_entry.id   AF-A0A937D0A8-F1
#
_cell.length_a   1.000
_cell.length_b   1.000
_cell.length_c   1.000
_cell.angle_alpha   90.00
_cell.angle_beta   90.00
_cell.angle_gamma   90.00
#
_symmetry.space_group_name_H-M   'P 1'
#
loop_
_entity.id
_entity.type
_entity.pdbx_description
1 polymer ?
#
loop_
_entity_poly.entity_id
_entity_poly.type
_entity_poly.pdbx_seq_one_letter_code
_entity_poly.pdbx_strand_id
1 'polypeptide(L)'
;MSCHRQINWSAAMRDLRRERAPRPVVNALVAQSLAFAKACDALRAAQACPLRRDGTYDRSAIMTLAVALARKERAKRPRAAWRTLMSSALKFAWARAKVGPGIGAH
;
A
#
# COMPACT_ATOMS: atom_id res chain seq x y z
N MET A 1 24.56 18.60 2.24
CA MET A 1 23.84 18.33 3.51
C MET A 1 23.45 16.87 3.53
N SER A 2 24.15 16.05 4.32
CA SER A 2 23.90 14.60 4.38
C SER A 2 22.84 14.31 5.44
N CYS A 3 21.61 14.05 4.99
CA CYS A 3 20.49 13.68 5.86
C CYS A 3 20.68 12.23 6.33
N HIS A 4 21.49 12.02 7.37
CA HIS A 4 21.54 10.72 8.04
C HIS A 4 20.19 10.46 8.72
N ARG A 5 19.32 9.68 8.04
CA ARG A 5 18.13 9.09 8.67
C ARG A 5 18.62 8.14 9.77
N GLN A 6 18.69 8.65 11.00
CA GLN A 6 18.96 7.82 12.16
C GLN A 6 17.80 6.83 12.33
N ILE A 7 18.12 5.55 12.18
CA ILE A 7 17.16 4.47 12.41
C ILE A 7 17.07 4.29 13.93
N ASN A 8 15.96 4.71 14.51
CA ASN A 8 15.68 4.43 15.92
C ASN A 8 15.32 2.95 16.08
N TRP A 9 16.33 2.16 16.45
CA TRP A 9 16.19 0.72 16.66
C TRP A 9 15.19 0.35 17.74
N SER A 10 15.01 1.20 18.76
CA SER A 10 14.00 0.98 19.79
C SER A 10 12.58 1.12 19.25
N ALA A 11 12.35 2.07 18.32
CA ALA A 11 11.06 2.20 17.63
C ALA A 11 10.81 1.01 16.69
N ALA A 12 11.81 0.64 15.89
CA ALA A 12 11.71 -0.52 14.98
C ALA A 12 11.43 -1.83 15.74
N MET A 13 12.12 -2.06 16.87
CA MET A 13 11.90 -3.23 17.72
C MET A 13 10.53 -3.23 18.40
N ARG A 14 9.98 -2.05 18.72
CA ARG A 14 8.62 -1.92 19.27
C ARG A 14 7.57 -2.29 18.23
N ASP A 15 7.75 -1.84 17.00
CA ASP A 15 6.85 -2.17 15.89
C ASP A 15 6.89 -3.66 15.56
N LEU A 16 8.08 -4.28 15.52
CA LEU A 16 8.22 -5.72 15.32
C LEU A 16 7.57 -6.54 16.45
N ARG A 17 7.66 -6.08 17.71
CA ARG A 17 6.94 -6.72 18.83
C ARG A 17 5.44 -6.55 18.70
N ARG A 18 4.96 -5.38 18.26
CA ARG A 18 3.53 -5.11 18.03
C ARG A 18 2.96 -5.95 16.90
N GLU A 19 3.77 -6.25 15.88
CA GLU A 19 3.39 -7.16 14.79
C GLU A 19 3.32 -8.62 15.24
N ARG A 20 4.18 -9.05 16.17
CA ARG A 20 4.20 -10.42 16.72
C ARG A 20 3.23 -10.66 17.86
N ALA A 21 2.75 -9.61 18.53
CA ALA A 21 1.81 -9.76 19.63
C ALA A 21 0.51 -10.41 19.11
N PRO A 22 0.05 -11.52 19.73
CA PRO A 22 -1.24 -12.10 19.38
C PRO A 22 -2.30 -11.04 19.61
N ARG A 23 -2.94 -10.58 18.53
CA ARG A 23 -4.02 -9.61 18.65
C ARG A 23 -5.10 -10.24 19.52
N PRO A 24 -5.54 -9.58 20.60
CA PRO A 24 -6.63 -10.10 21.41
C PRO A 24 -7.81 -10.33 20.47
N VAL A 25 -8.40 -11.53 20.56
CA VAL A 25 -9.53 -12.02 19.76
C VAL A 25 -10.80 -11.27 20.20
N VAL A 26 -10.76 -9.94 20.21
CA VAL A 26 -11.95 -9.11 20.38
C VAL A 26 -12.55 -9.01 18.97
N ASN A 27 -13.41 -9.99 18.68
CA ASN A 27 -14.15 -10.19 17.44
C ASN A 27 -13.27 -10.17 16.19
N ALA A 28 -12.77 -11.34 15.78
CA ALA A 28 -12.03 -11.53 14.53
C ALA A 28 -12.73 -10.86 13.32
N LEU A 29 -14.07 -10.83 13.32
CA LEU A 29 -14.87 -10.13 12.31
C LEU A 29 -14.70 -8.60 12.35
N VAL A 30 -14.68 -7.99 13.54
CA VAL A 30 -14.44 -6.55 13.73
C VAL A 30 -12.98 -6.20 13.41
N ALA A 31 -12.03 -7.06 13.78
CA ALA A 31 -10.63 -6.90 13.40
C ALA A 31 -10.43 -6.99 11.87
N GLN A 32 -11.18 -7.87 11.20
CA GLN A 32 -11.14 -8.04 9.75
C GLN A 32 -11.82 -6.87 9.01
N SER A 33 -12.97 -6.40 9.50
CA SER A 33 -13.66 -5.23 8.93
C SER A 33 -12.83 -3.95 9.10
N LEU A 34 -12.20 -3.76 10.26
CA LEU A 34 -11.30 -2.63 10.49
C LEU A 34 -10.04 -2.71 9.62
N ALA A 35 -9.48 -3.91 9.42
CA ALA A 35 -8.35 -4.10 8.51
C ALA A 35 -8.73 -3.79 7.05
N PHE A 36 -9.93 -4.17 6.64
CA PHE A 36 -10.47 -3.84 5.32
C PHE A 36 -10.70 -2.33 5.15
N ALA A 37 -11.31 -1.67 6.14
CA ALA A 37 -11.53 -0.23 6.13
C ALA A 37 -10.19 0.54 6.01
N LYS A 38 -9.20 0.19 6.83
CA LYS A 38 -7.85 0.77 6.75
C LYS A 38 -7.17 0.53 5.39
N ALA A 39 -7.38 -0.62 4.78
CA ALA A 39 -6.86 -0.90 3.44
C ALA A 39 -7.55 -0.04 2.36
N CYS A 40 -8.86 0.22 2.50
CA CYS A 40 -9.61 1.12 1.62
C CYS A 40 -9.16 2.58 1.78
N ASP A 41 -8.93 3.05 3.01
CA ASP A 41 -8.44 4.41 3.26
C ASP A 41 -7.03 4.59 2.71
N ALA A 42 -6.14 3.62 2.94
CA ALA A 42 -4.79 3.63 2.37
C ALA A 42 -4.81 3.63 0.84
N LEU A 43 -5.75 2.90 0.22
CA LEU A 43 -5.94 2.92 -1.22
C LEU A 43 -6.42 4.28 -1.71
N ARG A 44 -7.37 4.91 -1.01
CA ARG A 44 -7.89 6.23 -1.36
C ARG A 44 -6.79 7.30 -1.26
N ALA A 45 -5.98 7.26 -0.19
CA ALA A 45 -4.82 8.13 -0.05
C ALA A 45 -3.79 7.90 -1.17
N ALA A 46 -3.47 6.64 -1.49
CA ALA A 46 -2.52 6.32 -2.56
C ALA A 46 -3.03 6.73 -3.96
N GLN A 47 -4.34 6.72 -4.18
CA GLN A 47 -4.96 7.19 -5.43
C GLN A 47 -4.96 8.71 -5.55
N ALA A 48 -4.99 9.43 -4.43
CA ALA A 48 -4.89 10.88 -4.39
C ALA A 48 -3.44 11.38 -4.60
N CYS A 49 -2.44 10.51 -4.38
CA CYS A 49 -1.05 10.85 -4.66
C CYS A 49 -0.79 10.91 -6.18
N PRO A 50 -0.18 12.00 -6.69
CA PRO A 50 0.21 12.07 -8.09
C PRO A 50 1.28 11.01 -8.40
N LEU A 51 1.00 10.16 -9.40
CA LEU A 51 1.92 9.09 -9.85
C LEU A 51 3.05 9.61 -10.75
N ARG A 52 2.95 10.88 -11.16
CA ARG A 52 3.98 11.62 -11.87
C ARG A 52 4.32 12.86 -11.06
N ARG A 53 5.61 13.08 -10.86
CA ARG A 53 6.16 14.28 -10.23
C ARG A 53 7.24 14.82 -11.16
N ASP A 54 7.13 16.10 -11.53
CA ASP A 54 8.13 16.81 -12.33
C ASP A 54 8.49 16.09 -13.65
N GLY A 55 7.48 15.58 -14.36
CA GLY A 55 7.65 14.87 -15.64
C GLY A 55 8.19 13.44 -15.54
N THR A 56 8.53 12.97 -14.34
CA THR A 56 9.01 11.60 -14.10
C THR A 56 7.99 10.77 -13.31
N TYR A 57 8.08 9.45 -13.42
CA TYR A 57 7.23 8.56 -12.64
C TYR A 57 7.73 8.47 -11.20
N ASP A 58 6.84 8.76 -10.25
CA ASP A 58 7.13 8.53 -8.84
C ASP A 58 6.97 7.03 -8.52
N ARG A 59 8.10 6.32 -8.56
CA ARG A 59 8.16 4.88 -8.25
C ARG A 59 7.66 4.58 -6.83
N SER A 60 7.88 5.50 -5.88
CA SER A 60 7.43 5.36 -4.50
C SER A 60 5.90 5.45 -4.40
N ALA A 61 5.28 6.38 -5.13
CA ALA A 61 3.83 6.50 -5.21
C ALA A 61 3.19 5.28 -5.92
N ILE A 62 3.78 4.82 -7.03
CA ILE A 62 3.31 3.62 -7.76
C ILE A 62 3.39 2.38 -6.86
N MET A 63 4.48 2.22 -6.12
CA MET A 63 4.66 1.08 -5.22
C MET A 63 3.71 1.15 -4.01
N THR A 64 3.47 2.34 -3.47
CA THR A 64 2.46 2.56 -2.42
C THR A 64 1.06 2.16 -2.90
N LEU A 65 0.69 2.55 -4.11
CA LEU A 65 -0.59 2.18 -4.72
C LEU A 65 -0.70 0.66 -4.96
N ALA A 66 0.37 0.02 -5.44
CA ALA A 66 0.41 -1.43 -5.61
C ALA A 66 0.26 -2.19 -4.27
N VAL A 67 0.94 -1.75 -3.21
CA VAL A 67 0.81 -2.34 -1.87
C VAL A 67 -0.61 -2.18 -1.33
N ALA A 68 -1.22 -1.01 -1.49
CA ALA A 68 -2.59 -0.75 -1.04
C ALA A 68 -3.62 -1.65 -1.76
N LEU A 69 -3.47 -1.83 -3.08
CA LEU A 69 -4.29 -2.75 -3.87
C LEU A 69 -4.10 -4.21 -3.44
N ALA A 70 -2.86 -4.66 -3.28
CA ALA A 70 -2.56 -6.03 -2.85
C ALA A 70 -3.13 -6.31 -1.45
N ARG A 71 -3.07 -5.33 -0.53
CA ARG A 71 -3.67 -5.44 0.81
C ARG A 71 -5.21 -5.53 0.75
N LYS A 72 -5.86 -4.72 -0.08
CA LYS A 72 -7.31 -4.80 -0.29
C LYS A 72 -7.75 -6.16 -0.83
N GLU A 73 -7.03 -6.68 -1.83
CA GLU A 73 -7.35 -7.99 -2.42
C GLU A 73 -7.04 -9.14 -1.46
N ARG A 74 -5.97 -9.05 -0.65
CA ARG A 74 -5.70 -10.03 0.41
C ARG A 74 -6.74 -10.02 1.52
N ALA A 75 -7.31 -8.86 1.86
CA ALA A 75 -8.40 -8.77 2.82
C ALA A 75 -9.67 -9.50 2.32
N LYS A 76 -9.94 -9.47 1.00
CA LYS A 76 -11.02 -10.27 0.38
C LYS A 76 -10.68 -11.74 0.23
N ARG A 77 -9.42 -12.06 -0.10
CA ARG A 77 -8.93 -13.41 -0.40
C ARG A 77 -7.75 -13.76 0.51
N PRO A 78 -7.99 -14.11 1.79
CA PRO A 78 -6.92 -14.32 2.76
C PRO A 78 -5.98 -15.48 2.42
N ARG A 79 -6.46 -16.46 1.63
CA ARG A 79 -5.68 -17.62 1.17
C ARG A 79 -4.84 -17.37 -0.09
N ALA A 80 -4.98 -16.22 -0.75
CA ALA A 80 -4.24 -15.95 -1.99
C ALA A 80 -2.77 -15.64 -1.70
N ALA A 81 -1.88 -16.20 -2.53
CA ALA A 81 -0.44 -15.99 -2.41
C ALA A 81 -0.09 -14.51 -2.62
N TRP A 82 0.63 -13.94 -1.65
CA TRP A 82 1.03 -12.52 -1.66
C TRP A 82 1.74 -12.12 -2.95
N ARG A 83 2.64 -12.97 -3.43
CA ARG A 83 3.42 -12.73 -4.64
C ARG A 83 2.52 -12.53 -5.86
N THR A 84 1.47 -13.34 -6.00
CA THR A 84 0.52 -13.25 -7.12
C THR A 84 -0.30 -11.96 -7.05
N LEU A 85 -0.80 -11.61 -5.85
CA LEU A 85 -1.55 -10.37 -5.62
C LEU A 85 -0.69 -9.12 -5.86
N MET A 86 0.57 -9.16 -5.42
CA MET A 86 1.50 -8.05 -5.60
C MET A 86 1.86 -7.87 -7.08
N SER A 87 2.10 -8.96 -7.82
CA SER A 87 2.38 -8.91 -9.25
C SER A 87 1.22 -8.33 -10.07
N SER A 88 -0.03 -8.71 -9.76
CA SER A 88 -1.20 -8.14 -10.45
C SER A 88 -1.43 -6.68 -10.07
N ALA A 89 -1.31 -6.35 -8.79
CA ALA A 89 -1.46 -4.98 -8.30
C ALA A 89 -0.41 -4.03 -8.88
N LEU A 90 0.84 -4.49 -9.04
CA LEU A 90 1.92 -3.70 -9.64
C LEU A 90 1.66 -3.43 -11.12
N LYS A 91 1.21 -4.43 -11.88
CA LYS A 91 0.80 -4.24 -13.29
C LYS A 91 -0.31 -3.20 -13.42
N PHE A 92 -1.31 -3.27 -12.54
CA PHE A 92 -2.41 -2.31 -12.52
C PHE A 92 -1.94 -0.89 -12.15
N ALA A 93 -1.07 -0.76 -11.15
CA ALA A 93 -0.50 0.52 -10.74
C ALA A 93 0.29 1.17 -11.89
N TRP A 94 1.08 0.39 -12.62
CA TRP A 94 1.80 0.84 -13.80
C TRP A 94 0.88 1.22 -14.96
N ALA A 95 -0.17 0.46 -15.22
CA ALA A 95 -1.16 0.82 -16.23
C ALA A 95 -1.81 2.18 -15.88
N ARG A 96 -2.21 2.37 -14.62
CA ARG A 96 -2.80 3.64 -14.16
C ARG A 96 -1.83 4.82 -14.24
N ALA A 97 -0.56 4.60 -13.93
CA ALA A 97 0.49 5.63 -14.07
C ALA A 97 0.72 6.03 -15.53
N LYS A 98 0.59 5.08 -16.46
CA LYS A 98 0.70 5.32 -17.91
C LYS A 98 -0.50 6.07 -18.49
N VAL A 99 -1.68 5.94 -17.87
CA VAL A 99 -2.92 6.65 -18.25
C VAL A 99 -2.93 8.12 -17.76
N GLY A 100 -1.78 8.68 -17.34
CA GLY A 100 -1.64 10.11 -17.06
C GLY A 100 -2.04 10.99 -18.26
N PRO A 101 -2.48 12.25 -18.02
CA PRO A 101 -3.28 13.05 -18.95
C PRO A 101 -2.56 13.21 -20.28
N GLY A 102 -3.08 12.49 -21.27
CA GLY A 102 -2.55 12.40 -22.62
C GLY A 102 -3.52 11.66 -23.52
N ILE A 103 -4.82 11.97 -23.41
CA ILE A 103 -5.85 11.97 -24.47
C ILE A 103 -6.94 12.93 -23.95
N GLY A 104 -6.81 14.17 -24.39
CA GLY A 104 -7.65 15.31 -24.05
C GLY A 104 -7.17 16.51 -24.86
N ALA A 105 -6.95 16.29 -26.15
CA ALA A 105 -6.70 17.28 -27.19
C ALA A 105 -6.72 16.53 -28.53
N HIS A 106 -7.92 16.35 -29.09
CA HIS A 106 -8.25 16.37 -30.52
C HIS A 106 -9.78 16.28 -30.63
#